data_AF-A0AAP5YDR2-F1
#
_entry.id   AF-A0AAP5YDR2-F1
#
_cell.length_a   1.000
_cell.length_b   1.000
_cell.length_c   1.000
_cell.angle_alpha   90.00
_cell.angle_beta   90.00
_cell.angle_gamma   90.00
#
_symmetry.space_group_name_H-M   'P 1'
#
loop_
_entity.id
_entity.type
_entity.pdbx_description
1 polymer ?
#
loop_
_entity_poly.entity_id
_entity_poly.type
_entity_poly.pdbx_seq_one_letter_code
_entity_poly.pdbx_strand_id
1 'polypeptide(L)'
;MTWVNDVDPESRAFWEERHKERDLGDKSQRFDEHYHKAKKLFSELKGKDLHHKIRNVRNKLVAHYEMRQDGTEPRLADPKDFNLKWGDVESYFEELKPIIVELVLLISNEAYALDLFREDHERISRDFWKL
;
A
#
# COMPACT_ATOMS: atom_id res chain seq x y z
N MET A 1 15.34 1.53 44.18
CA MET A 1 14.18 0.67 43.89
C MET A 1 14.48 -0.05 42.58
N THR A 2 15.16 -1.20 42.68
CA THR A 2 15.60 -2.01 41.53
C THR A 2 14.44 -2.90 41.12
N TRP A 3 13.56 -2.38 40.29
CA TRP A 3 12.71 -3.24 39.46
C TRP A 3 13.60 -3.83 38.36
N VAL A 4 13.33 -5.05 37.93
CA VAL A 4 14.10 -5.83 36.93
C VAL A 4 15.25 -6.63 37.55
N ASN A 5 14.93 -7.79 38.15
CA ASN A 5 15.66 -9.07 37.93
C ASN A 5 15.18 -10.26 38.80
N ASP A 6 14.25 -10.08 39.74
CA ASP A 6 13.79 -11.17 40.64
C ASP A 6 12.67 -12.05 40.05
N VAL A 7 12.72 -12.35 38.74
CA VAL A 7 11.84 -13.38 38.16
C VAL A 7 12.69 -14.62 37.98
N ASP A 8 12.37 -15.67 38.76
CA ASP A 8 13.05 -16.95 38.66
C ASP A 8 12.93 -17.52 37.22
N PRO A 9 13.87 -18.39 36.81
CA PRO A 9 13.90 -18.90 35.44
C PRO A 9 12.60 -19.59 35.00
N GLU A 10 11.89 -20.27 35.90
CA GLU A 10 10.64 -20.97 35.58
C GLU A 10 9.50 -19.96 35.34
N SER A 11 9.35 -18.98 36.23
CA SER A 11 8.39 -17.89 36.04
C SER A 11 8.66 -17.11 34.76
N ARG A 12 9.94 -16.86 34.42
CA ARG A 12 10.31 -16.18 33.18
C ARG A 12 9.92 -17.01 31.96
N ALA A 13 10.25 -18.30 31.93
CA ALA A 13 9.90 -19.19 30.85
C ALA A 13 8.37 -19.29 30.66
N PHE A 14 7.62 -19.40 31.77
CA PHE A 14 6.15 -19.41 31.75
C PHE A 14 5.57 -18.14 31.11
N TRP A 15 6.06 -16.96 31.51
CA TRP A 15 5.58 -15.70 30.93
C TRP A 15 6.02 -15.51 29.49
N GLU A 16 7.24 -15.89 29.12
CA GLU A 16 7.72 -15.85 27.73
C GLU A 16 6.87 -16.72 26.81
N GLU A 17 6.51 -17.93 27.23
CA GLU A 17 5.65 -18.83 26.46
C GLU A 17 4.24 -18.26 26.31
N ARG A 18 3.65 -17.78 27.41
CA ARG A 18 2.32 -17.14 27.39
C ARG A 18 2.29 -15.86 26.56
N HIS A 19 3.39 -15.09 26.56
CA HIS A 19 3.56 -13.93 25.70
C HIS A 19 3.65 -14.33 24.22
N LYS A 20 4.38 -15.40 23.87
CA LYS A 20 4.45 -15.92 22.50
C LYS A 20 3.10 -16.39 21.99
N GLU A 21 2.33 -17.13 22.80
CA GLU A 21 1.00 -17.60 22.43
C GLU A 21 0.05 -16.43 22.16
N ARG A 22 0.02 -15.44 23.07
CA ARG A 22 -0.80 -14.24 22.90
C ARG A 22 -0.36 -13.43 21.68
N ASP A 23 0.94 -13.21 21.51
CA ASP A 23 1.50 -12.47 20.39
C ASP A 23 1.18 -13.14 19.05
N LEU A 24 1.23 -14.47 18.98
CA LEU A 24 0.81 -15.22 17.80
C LEU A 24 -0.68 -15.04 17.51
N GLY A 25 -1.54 -15.13 18.54
CA GLY A 25 -2.98 -14.89 18.41
C GLY A 25 -3.29 -13.48 17.91
N ASP A 26 -2.70 -12.47 18.55
CA ASP A 26 -2.87 -11.06 18.20
C ASP A 26 -2.38 -10.78 16.77
N LYS A 27 -1.23 -11.34 16.37
CA LYS A 27 -0.70 -11.21 15.00
C LYS A 27 -1.57 -11.90 13.97
N SER A 28 -2.08 -13.11 14.27
CA SER A 28 -2.99 -13.83 13.36
C SER A 28 -4.29 -13.05 13.16
N GLN A 29 -4.87 -12.54 14.25
CA GLN A 29 -6.09 -11.74 14.18
C GLN A 29 -5.87 -10.46 13.36
N ARG A 30 -4.79 -9.71 13.61
CA ARG A 30 -4.45 -8.51 12.85
C ARG A 30 -4.21 -8.81 11.38
N PHE A 31 -3.52 -9.91 11.07
CA PHE A 31 -3.33 -10.36 9.70
C PHE A 31 -4.68 -10.59 9.02
N ASP A 32 -5.57 -11.36 9.66
CA ASP A 32 -6.89 -11.64 9.09
C ASP A 32 -7.70 -10.36 8.89
N GLU A 33 -7.73 -9.45 9.86
CA GLU A 33 -8.44 -8.17 9.77
C GLU A 33 -7.96 -7.34 8.57
N HIS A 34 -6.65 -7.09 8.46
CA HIS A 34 -6.07 -6.31 7.37
C HIS A 34 -6.21 -7.03 6.02
N TYR A 35 -6.11 -8.36 5.99
CA TYR A 35 -6.27 -9.15 4.77
C TYR A 35 -7.68 -9.04 4.21
N HIS A 36 -8.69 -9.23 5.07
CA HIS A 36 -10.09 -9.14 4.67
C HIS A 36 -10.45 -7.71 4.25
N LYS A 37 -9.93 -6.70 4.95
CA LYS A 37 -10.14 -5.30 4.61
C LYS A 37 -9.49 -4.92 3.28
N ALA A 38 -8.22 -5.27 3.07
CA ALA A 38 -7.52 -5.04 1.80
C ALA A 38 -8.25 -5.73 0.63
N LYS A 39 -8.67 -6.98 0.81
CA LYS A 39 -9.40 -7.75 -0.19
C LYS A 39 -10.74 -7.12 -0.53
N LYS A 40 -11.49 -6.64 0.46
CA LYS A 40 -12.75 -5.93 0.28
C LYS A 40 -12.54 -4.63 -0.52
N LEU A 41 -11.65 -3.76 -0.06
CA LEU A 41 -11.36 -2.48 -0.71
C LEU A 41 -10.87 -2.69 -2.16
N PHE A 42 -10.03 -3.69 -2.39
CA PHE A 42 -9.59 -4.01 -3.75
C PHE A 42 -10.71 -4.55 -4.63
N SER A 43 -11.62 -5.37 -4.08
CA SER A 43 -12.80 -5.84 -4.81
C SER A 43 -13.71 -4.67 -5.21
N GLU A 44 -13.91 -3.71 -4.31
CA GLU A 44 -14.68 -2.49 -4.57
C GLU A 44 -14.03 -1.64 -5.65
N LEU A 45 -12.72 -1.39 -5.55
CA LEU A 45 -11.95 -0.65 -6.56
C LEU A 45 -12.02 -1.34 -7.93
N LYS A 46 -11.86 -2.66 -7.96
CA LYS A 46 -11.87 -3.46 -9.20
C LYS A 46 -13.20 -3.39 -9.93
N GLY A 47 -14.30 -3.18 -9.22
CA GLY A 47 -15.64 -3.04 -9.79
C GLY A 47 -15.93 -1.67 -10.41
N LYS A 48 -15.04 -0.69 -10.26
CA LYS A 48 -15.24 0.67 -10.78
C LYS A 48 -14.78 0.82 -12.23
N ASP A 49 -15.54 1.57 -13.01
CA ASP A 49 -15.20 1.89 -14.41
C ASP A 49 -13.82 2.55 -14.54
N LEU A 50 -13.48 3.43 -13.58
CA LEU A 50 -12.19 4.10 -13.55
C LEU A 50 -11.03 3.10 -13.41
N HIS A 51 -11.18 2.03 -12.62
CA HIS A 51 -10.17 0.96 -12.54
C HIS A 51 -9.97 0.27 -13.88
N HIS A 52 -11.05 -0.08 -14.57
CA HIS A 52 -10.98 -0.71 -15.89
C HIS A 52 -10.28 0.19 -16.91
N LYS A 53 -10.59 1.49 -16.89
CA LYS A 53 -9.96 2.49 -17.74
C LYS A 53 -8.46 2.62 -17.46
N ILE A 54 -8.06 2.78 -16.21
CA ILE A 54 -6.65 2.89 -15.79
C ILE A 54 -5.88 1.59 -16.11
N ARG A 55 -6.49 0.43 -15.88
CA ARG A 55 -5.90 -0.87 -16.24
C ARG A 55 -5.68 -1.00 -17.75
N ASN A 56 -6.64 -0.57 -18.56
CA ASN A 56 -6.50 -0.56 -20.01
C ASN A 56 -5.38 0.37 -20.46
N VAL A 57 -5.32 1.59 -19.91
CA VAL A 57 -4.22 2.54 -20.16
C VAL A 57 -2.88 1.90 -19.85
N ARG A 58 -2.71 1.34 -18.64
CA ARG A 58 -1.47 0.65 -18.23
C ARG A 58 -1.10 -0.48 -19.20
N ASN A 59 -2.05 -1.33 -19.56
CA ASN A 59 -1.80 -2.45 -20.47
C ASN A 59 -1.30 -1.96 -21.83
N LYS A 60 -2.02 -1.00 -22.42
CA LYS A 60 -1.77 -0.56 -23.79
C LYS A 60 -0.56 0.37 -23.89
N LEU A 61 -0.35 1.25 -22.92
CA LEU A 61 0.74 2.23 -22.96
C LEU A 61 2.04 1.74 -22.33
N VAL A 62 1.94 1.08 -21.16
CA VAL A 62 3.12 0.77 -20.34
C VAL A 62 3.60 -0.65 -20.57
N ALA A 63 2.67 -1.61 -20.60
CA ALA A 63 3.03 -3.03 -20.67
C ALA A 63 3.29 -3.52 -22.11
N HIS A 64 2.55 -2.99 -23.09
CA HIS A 64 2.56 -3.54 -24.45
C HIS A 64 2.98 -2.56 -25.54
N TYR A 65 3.18 -1.27 -25.23
CA TYR A 65 3.53 -0.23 -26.23
C TYR A 65 2.68 -0.35 -27.50
N GLU A 66 1.37 -0.43 -27.33
CA GLU A 66 0.44 -0.77 -28.41
C GLU A 66 0.51 0.27 -29.53
N MET A 67 0.65 -0.23 -30.76
CA MET A 67 0.60 0.58 -31.97
C MET A 67 -0.84 0.73 -32.43
N ARG A 68 -1.27 1.96 -32.74
CA ARG A 68 -2.57 2.28 -33.34
C ARG A 68 -2.39 2.74 -34.79
N GLN A 69 -3.33 2.34 -35.64
CA GLN A 69 -3.46 2.85 -37.00
C GLN A 69 -4.62 3.84 -37.06
N ASP A 70 -4.36 5.08 -36.67
CA ASP A 70 -5.28 6.19 -36.85
C ASP A 70 -4.74 7.08 -37.98
N GLY A 71 -5.16 6.83 -39.23
CA GLY A 71 -4.72 7.58 -40.41
C GLY A 71 -3.71 6.84 -41.29
N THR A 72 -2.76 7.57 -41.88
CA THR A 72 -1.82 7.03 -42.89
C THR A 72 -0.60 6.31 -42.31
N GLU A 73 -0.24 6.55 -41.05
CA GLU A 73 0.95 5.93 -40.44
C GLU A 73 0.65 5.33 -39.06
N PRO A 74 1.26 4.18 -38.71
CA PRO A 74 1.18 3.62 -37.37
C PRO A 74 1.85 4.53 -36.35
N ARG A 75 1.19 4.76 -35.20
CA ARG A 75 1.74 5.50 -34.06
C ARG A 75 1.59 4.70 -32.77
N LEU A 76 2.38 5.02 -31.76
CA LEU A 76 2.13 4.52 -30.40
C LEU A 76 0.81 5.10 -29.87
N ALA A 77 0.11 4.28 -29.08
CA ALA A 77 -1.02 4.75 -28.29
C ALA A 77 -0.56 5.88 -27.35
N ASP A 78 -1.42 6.88 -27.15
CA ASP A 78 -1.20 8.06 -26.30
C ASP A 78 -2.26 8.08 -25.18
N PRO A 79 -1.97 8.59 -23.97
CA PRO A 79 -2.98 8.77 -22.91
C PRO A 79 -4.31 9.40 -23.35
N LYS A 80 -4.29 10.31 -24.33
CA LYS A 80 -5.48 10.95 -24.93
C LYS A 80 -6.43 9.94 -25.59
N ASP A 81 -5.92 8.81 -26.07
CA ASP A 81 -6.69 7.75 -26.75
C ASP A 81 -7.60 6.95 -25.81
N PHE A 82 -7.53 7.22 -24.50
CA PHE A 82 -8.25 6.51 -23.45
C PHE A 82 -9.28 7.38 -22.74
N ASN A 83 -9.51 8.59 -23.26
CA ASN A 83 -10.46 9.56 -22.70
C ASN A 83 -10.23 9.86 -21.22
N LEU A 84 -8.99 9.74 -20.72
CA LEU A 84 -8.63 10.07 -19.34
C LEU A 84 -8.86 11.57 -19.09
N LYS A 85 -9.62 11.88 -18.04
CA LYS A 85 -9.84 13.26 -17.62
C LYS A 85 -8.73 13.70 -16.67
N TRP A 86 -8.50 15.01 -16.62
CA TRP A 86 -7.68 15.60 -15.57
C TRP A 86 -8.30 15.27 -14.20
N GLY A 87 -7.49 14.76 -13.26
CA GLY A 87 -7.96 14.32 -11.95
C GLY A 87 -8.44 12.86 -11.86
N ASP A 88 -8.62 12.14 -12.98
CA ASP A 88 -8.95 10.69 -12.96
C ASP A 88 -7.86 9.89 -12.23
N VAL A 89 -6.60 10.21 -12.50
CA VAL A 89 -5.45 9.53 -11.86
C VAL A 89 -5.38 9.85 -10.37
N GLU A 90 -5.56 11.11 -10.00
CA GLU A 90 -5.55 11.55 -8.60
C GLU A 90 -6.69 10.88 -7.81
N SER A 91 -7.91 10.91 -8.35
CA SER A 91 -9.06 10.22 -7.77
C SER A 91 -8.82 8.72 -7.62
N TYR A 92 -8.22 8.09 -8.64
CA TYR A 92 -7.86 6.68 -8.57
C TYR A 92 -6.81 6.40 -7.48
N PHE A 93 -5.83 7.30 -7.31
CA PHE A 93 -4.84 7.19 -6.24
C PHE A 93 -5.47 7.34 -4.85
N GLU A 94 -6.40 8.27 -4.65
CA GLU A 94 -7.10 8.42 -3.36
C GLU A 94 -7.84 7.14 -2.95
N GLU A 95 -8.42 6.42 -3.91
CA GLU A 95 -9.06 5.13 -3.65
C GLU A 95 -8.07 3.97 -3.46
N LEU A 96 -6.88 4.07 -4.05
CA LEU A 96 -5.83 3.07 -3.93
C LEU A 96 -5.07 3.18 -2.60
N LYS A 97 -4.87 4.40 -2.08
CA LYS A 97 -4.19 4.68 -0.80
C LYS A 97 -4.62 3.77 0.35
N PRO A 98 -5.92 3.63 0.69
CA PRO A 98 -6.32 2.79 1.82
C PRO A 98 -5.95 1.32 1.58
N ILE A 99 -5.97 0.82 0.34
CA ILE A 99 -5.52 -0.55 0.04
C ILE A 99 -4.02 -0.70 0.31
N ILE A 100 -3.21 0.28 -0.11
CA ILE A 100 -1.76 0.27 0.12
C ILE A 100 -1.47 0.25 1.63
N VAL A 101 -2.17 1.06 2.43
CA VAL A 101 -2.00 1.08 3.89
C VAL A 101 -2.28 -0.29 4.50
N GLU A 102 -3.39 -0.96 4.13
CA GLU A 102 -3.70 -2.30 4.63
C GLU A 102 -2.66 -3.34 4.20
N LEU A 103 -2.15 -3.27 2.97
CA LEU A 103 -1.08 -4.17 2.49
C LEU A 103 0.24 -3.96 3.23
N VAL A 104 0.58 -2.72 3.55
CA VAL A 104 1.77 -2.41 4.33
C VAL A 104 1.63 -2.96 5.75
N LEU A 105 0.47 -2.80 6.38
CA LEU A 105 0.17 -3.38 7.69
C LEU A 105 0.25 -4.91 7.68
N LEU A 106 -0.16 -5.57 6.59
CA LEU A 106 -0.01 -7.02 6.44
C LEU A 106 1.44 -7.50 6.37
N ILE A 107 2.28 -6.78 5.62
CA ILE A 107 3.66 -7.22 5.34
C ILE A 107 4.60 -6.85 6.49
N SER A 108 4.42 -5.66 7.08
CA SER A 108 5.34 -5.11 8.07
C SER A 108 4.80 -5.12 9.49
N ASN A 109 3.48 -5.26 9.69
CA ASN A 109 2.81 -5.00 10.97
C ASN A 109 3.15 -3.59 11.52
N GLU A 110 3.51 -2.66 10.63
CA GLU A 110 3.82 -1.27 10.92
C GLU A 110 2.83 -0.35 10.18
N ALA A 111 2.40 0.71 10.85
CA ALA A 111 1.60 1.75 10.24
C ALA A 111 2.53 2.81 9.66
N TYR A 112 2.38 3.11 8.36
CA TYR A 112 3.08 4.22 7.71
C TYR A 112 2.12 5.39 7.58
N ALA A 113 2.50 6.54 8.14
CA ALA A 113 1.79 7.79 7.91
C ALA A 113 2.12 8.30 6.50
N LEU A 114 1.45 7.75 5.48
CA LEU A 114 1.70 8.09 4.07
C LEU A 114 1.55 9.59 3.79
N ASP A 115 0.68 10.28 4.52
CA ASP A 115 0.50 11.73 4.38
C ASP A 115 1.72 12.51 4.91
N LEU A 116 2.36 12.01 5.97
CA LEU A 116 3.59 12.58 6.54
C LEU A 116 4.83 12.17 5.75
N PHE A 117 4.75 11.10 4.94
CA PHE A 117 5.89 10.60 4.17
C PHE A 117 6.53 11.69 3.31
N ARG A 118 5.72 12.54 2.68
CA ARG A 118 6.22 13.66 1.86
C ARG A 118 6.90 14.72 2.73
N GLU A 119 6.24 15.15 3.81
CA GLU A 119 6.79 16.16 4.72
C GLU A 119 8.11 15.70 5.35
N ASP A 120 8.18 14.44 5.78
CA ASP A 120 9.38 13.84 6.34
C ASP A 120 10.48 13.66 5.29
N HIS A 121 10.15 13.21 4.08
CA HIS A 121 11.16 13.14 3.01
C HIS A 121 11.70 14.51 2.63
N GLU A 122 10.84 15.53 2.56
CA GLU A 122 11.28 16.90 2.28
C GLU A 122 12.14 17.45 3.41
N ARG A 123 11.79 17.18 4.67
CA ARG A 123 12.59 17.55 5.85
C ARG A 123 13.94 16.86 5.83
N ILE A 124 13.98 15.53 5.69
CA ILE A 124 15.22 14.74 5.64
C ILE A 124 16.08 15.17 4.46
N SER A 125 15.50 15.42 3.29
CA SER A 125 16.25 15.89 2.12
C SER A 125 16.87 17.26 2.37
N ARG A 126 16.12 18.21 2.95
CA ARG A 126 16.64 19.53 3.35
C ARG A 126 17.79 19.39 4.36
N ASP A 127 17.59 18.58 5.40
CA ASP A 127 18.59 18.33 6.44
C ASP A 127 19.84 17.60 5.92
N PHE A 128 19.69 16.72 4.93
CA PHE A 128 20.79 16.00 4.29
C PHE A 128 21.63 16.94 3.41
N TRP A 129 20.97 17.78 2.61
CA TRP A 129 21.64 18.68 1.68
C TRP A 129 22.09 20.01 2.30
N LYS A 130 21.69 20.32 3.55
CA LYS A 130 21.98 21.56 4.29
C LYS A 130 22.28 22.76 3.39
N LEU A 131 21.23 23.23 2.74
CA LEU A 131 20.97 24.66 2.58
C LEU A 131 20.57 25.25 3.93
#